data_AF-W2KD72-F1
#
_entry.id   AF-W2KD72-F1
#
_cell.length_a   1.000
_cell.length_b   1.000
_cell.length_c   1.000
_cell.angle_alpha   90.00
_cell.angle_beta   90.00
_cell.angle_gamma   90.00
#
_symmetry.space_group_name_H-M   'P 1'
#
loop_
_entity.id
_entity.type
_entity.pdbx_description
1 polymer ?
#
loop_
_entity_poly.entity_id
_entity_poly.type
_entity_poly.pdbx_seq_one_letter_code
_entity_poly.pdbx_strand_id
1 'polypeptide(L)'
;MTTLKQLSEHCRTGIEQDLIAVAATFGIAAPLKRTEQHGSLIDEEMVNFHSSLAIASGKPLANFVRLVRGQTAADPRPNKDMYELPRPKDPALHEAWGRWNDVVQNGASPEWLPNRPPRQTSRPRNHGPIYKPLPQVWRHIRKVGVVDKDDTDIRIIDDYSFPDGASINDFTDRSNLPVISYSPPGDIARRIFELRRQYSNARAYLRRPRAHVCIRHRWLACGFGWCGSLAWYFLPGTLINGLYEQTPCWTLANLRTLKGLFWCDDHTCIEPEDELRCFRANLVLRRAMTTVLGPSAINKRTFTEWSECGKALDLICDTRNGTVTIPKEKIMKAEL
;
A
#
# COMPACT_ATOMS: atom_id res chain seq x y z
N MET A 1 16.20 10.71 8.01
CA MET A 1 15.03 9.87 8.37
C MET A 1 14.56 10.09 9.81
N THR A 2 15.45 10.33 10.78
CA THR A 2 15.08 10.55 12.20
C THR A 2 14.10 11.70 12.39
N THR A 3 14.33 12.86 11.76
CA THR A 3 13.45 14.03 11.84
C THR A 3 12.03 13.77 11.32
N LEU A 4 11.88 13.08 10.18
CA LEU A 4 10.56 12.74 9.63
C LEU A 4 9.81 11.76 10.55
N LYS A 5 10.51 10.80 11.15
CA LYS A 5 9.90 9.89 12.12
C LYS A 5 9.46 10.61 13.39
N GLN A 6 10.26 11.56 13.88
CA GLN A 6 9.90 12.40 15.02
C GLN A 6 8.66 13.26 14.71
N LEU A 7 8.57 13.83 13.50
CA LEU A 7 7.38 14.57 13.05
C LEU A 7 6.15 13.66 12.99
N SER A 8 6.26 12.47 12.40
CA SER A 8 5.17 11.48 12.35
C SER A 8 4.70 11.08 13.76
N GLU A 9 5.64 10.86 14.68
CA GLU A 9 5.34 10.54 16.08
C GLU A 9 4.63 11.69 16.79
N HIS A 10 5.11 12.91 16.57
CA HIS A 10 4.52 14.13 17.13
C HIS A 10 3.08 14.31 16.64
N CYS A 11 2.85 14.21 15.32
CA CYS A 11 1.51 14.27 14.76
C CYS A 11 0.59 13.19 15.35
N ARG A 12 1.06 11.95 15.46
CA ARG A 12 0.26 10.86 16.04
C ARG A 12 -0.11 11.12 17.50
N THR A 13 0.86 11.57 18.29
CA THR A 13 0.66 11.92 19.70
C THR A 13 -0.34 13.06 19.84
N GLY A 14 -0.26 14.10 18.99
CA GLY A 14 -1.22 15.20 18.97
C GLY A 14 -2.63 14.74 18.65
N ILE A 15 -2.80 13.87 17.64
CA ILE A 15 -4.12 13.31 17.28
C ILE A 15 -4.71 12.51 18.45
N GLU A 16 -3.91 11.69 19.12
CA GLU A 16 -4.34 10.94 20.30
C GLU A 16 -4.78 11.88 21.42
N GLN A 17 -4.01 12.94 21.71
CA GLN A 17 -4.35 13.94 22.72
C GLN A 17 -5.64 14.68 22.39
N ASP A 18 -5.84 15.09 21.13
CA ASP A 18 -7.05 15.75 20.68
C ASP A 18 -8.28 14.85 20.83
N LEU A 19 -8.15 13.57 20.48
CA LEU A 19 -9.22 12.58 20.67
C LEU A 19 -9.56 12.38 22.13
N ILE A 20 -8.56 12.34 23.01
CA ILE A 20 -8.74 12.23 24.46
C ILE A 20 -9.44 13.48 25.00
N ALA A 21 -9.04 14.67 24.55
CA ALA A 21 -9.65 15.92 24.96
C ALA A 21 -11.14 15.98 24.54
N VAL A 22 -11.46 15.56 23.31
CA VAL A 22 -12.86 15.46 22.87
C VAL A 22 -13.61 14.38 23.64
N ALA A 23 -13.00 13.24 23.95
CA ALA A 23 -13.65 12.19 24.73
C ALA A 23 -13.96 12.64 26.17
N ALA A 24 -13.07 13.43 26.78
CA ALA A 24 -13.24 13.97 28.12
C ALA A 24 -14.46 14.90 28.22
N THR A 25 -14.83 15.64 27.17
CA THR A 25 -16.05 16.48 27.19
C THR A 25 -17.34 15.65 27.27
N PHE A 26 -17.28 14.36 26.94
CA PHE A 26 -18.37 13.40 27.06
C PHE A 26 -18.20 12.44 28.26
N GLY A 27 -17.20 12.68 29.13
CA GLY A 27 -16.92 11.80 30.27
C GLY A 27 -16.37 10.42 29.88
N ILE A 28 -15.85 10.26 28.66
CA ILE A 28 -15.30 8.99 28.18
C ILE A 28 -13.82 8.91 28.52
N ALA A 29 -13.43 7.90 29.30
CA ALA A 29 -12.04 7.65 29.65
C ALA A 29 -11.24 7.13 28.45
N ALA A 30 -10.00 7.62 28.32
CA ALA A 30 -9.06 7.12 27.34
C ALA A 30 -8.55 5.72 27.73
N PRO A 31 -8.33 4.81 26.77
CA PRO A 31 -7.73 3.51 27.04
C PRO A 31 -6.28 3.66 27.53
N LEU A 32 -5.83 2.74 28.37
CA LEU A 32 -4.45 2.72 28.86
C LEU A 32 -3.49 2.39 27.71
N LYS A 33 -2.33 3.06 27.64
CA LYS A 33 -1.32 2.74 26.61
C LYS A 33 -0.87 1.28 26.76
N ARG A 34 -1.12 0.47 25.73
CA ARG A 34 -0.65 -0.92 25.66
C ARG A 34 0.88 -0.98 25.74
N THR A 35 1.41 -1.85 26.60
CA THR A 35 2.76 -2.41 26.43
C THR A 35 2.72 -3.40 25.26
N GLU A 36 3.75 -3.44 24.43
CA GLU A 36 3.79 -4.07 23.09
C GLU A 36 3.54 -5.60 23.02
N GLN A 37 3.07 -6.25 24.09
CA GLN A 37 3.12 -7.71 24.26
C GLN A 37 1.99 -8.53 23.61
N HIS A 38 1.00 -7.95 22.95
CA HIS A 38 -0.13 -8.72 22.37
C HIS A 38 -0.24 -8.56 20.85
N GLY A 39 0.79 -9.03 20.15
CA GLY A 39 0.89 -9.03 18.69
C GLY A 39 0.03 -10.12 18.01
N SER A 40 -1.30 -10.06 18.18
CA SER A 40 -2.29 -10.77 17.34
C SER A 40 -3.75 -10.48 17.70
N LEU A 41 -4.03 -9.88 18.87
CA LEU A 41 -5.39 -9.64 19.35
C LEU A 41 -5.87 -8.22 19.04
N ILE A 42 -7.10 -8.11 18.51
CA ILE A 42 -7.78 -6.82 18.35
C ILE A 42 -7.81 -6.08 19.69
N ASP A 43 -7.54 -4.79 19.60
CA ASP A 43 -7.54 -3.88 20.73
C ASP A 43 -8.98 -3.49 21.07
N GLU A 44 -9.65 -4.34 21.85
CA GLU A 44 -11.05 -4.14 22.25
C GLU A 44 -11.26 -2.84 23.01
N GLU A 45 -10.28 -2.41 23.81
CA GLU A 45 -10.35 -1.14 24.53
C GLU A 45 -10.38 0.04 23.55
N MET A 46 -9.50 0.05 22.54
CA MET A 46 -9.52 1.07 21.49
C MET A 46 -10.80 1.03 20.64
N VAL A 47 -11.33 -0.17 20.34
CA VAL A 47 -12.59 -0.33 19.61
C VAL A 47 -13.75 0.23 20.42
N ASN A 48 -13.84 -0.10 21.70
CA ASN A 48 -14.87 0.40 22.62
C ASN A 48 -14.76 1.91 22.80
N PHE A 49 -13.55 2.44 22.99
CA PHE A 49 -13.29 3.87 23.09
C PHE A 49 -13.81 4.63 21.86
N HIS A 50 -13.41 4.20 20.66
CA HIS A 50 -13.86 4.85 19.42
C HIS A 50 -15.37 4.70 19.19
N SER A 51 -15.96 3.55 19.53
CA SER A 51 -17.40 3.31 19.36
C SER A 51 -18.23 4.19 20.31
N SER A 52 -17.85 4.23 21.58
CA SER A 52 -18.50 5.10 22.58
C SER A 52 -18.38 6.57 22.19
N LEU A 53 -17.21 7.00 21.73
CA LEU A 53 -17.01 8.38 21.28
C LEU A 53 -17.83 8.72 20.04
N ALA A 54 -17.94 7.80 19.07
CA ALA A 54 -18.76 7.98 17.88
C ALA A 54 -20.23 8.19 18.25
N ILE A 55 -20.75 7.35 19.15
CA ILE A 55 -22.15 7.41 19.62
C ILE A 55 -22.38 8.71 20.40
N ALA A 56 -21.55 8.99 21.42
CA ALA A 56 -21.74 10.13 22.31
C ALA A 56 -21.58 11.47 21.59
N SER A 57 -20.65 11.56 20.63
CA SER A 57 -20.40 12.81 19.91
C SER A 57 -21.52 13.20 18.93
N GLY A 58 -22.37 12.25 18.52
CA GLY A 58 -23.46 12.48 17.56
C GLY A 58 -23.01 13.03 16.20
N LYS A 59 -21.71 12.98 15.89
CA LYS A 59 -21.16 13.57 14.67
C LYS A 59 -21.57 12.75 13.43
N PRO A 60 -21.89 13.39 12.30
CA PRO A 60 -21.97 12.69 11.02
C PRO A 60 -20.69 11.89 10.76
N LEU A 61 -20.81 10.70 10.16
CA LEU A 61 -19.69 9.78 9.95
C LEU A 61 -18.46 10.46 9.33
N ALA A 62 -18.67 11.31 8.31
CA ALA A 62 -17.57 12.04 7.67
C ALA A 62 -16.81 12.95 8.67
N ASN A 63 -17.54 13.66 9.53
CA ASN A 63 -16.94 14.54 10.55
C ASN A 63 -16.26 13.74 11.66
N PHE A 64 -16.83 12.60 12.06
CA PHE A 64 -16.20 11.71 13.02
C PHE A 64 -14.91 11.10 12.46
N VAL A 65 -14.91 10.66 11.20
CA VAL A 65 -13.71 10.18 10.52
C VAL A 65 -12.66 11.28 10.46
N ARG A 66 -13.01 12.52 10.12
CA ARG A 66 -12.07 13.66 10.15
C ARG A 66 -11.44 13.87 11.52
N LEU A 67 -12.23 13.79 12.60
CA LEU A 67 -11.73 13.87 13.98
C LEU A 67 -10.73 12.75 14.27
N VAL A 68 -11.11 11.50 13.98
CA VAL A 68 -10.24 10.32 14.17
C VAL A 68 -8.97 10.37 13.31
N ARG A 69 -9.02 11.14 12.23
CA ARG A 69 -7.90 11.39 11.32
C ARG A 69 -7.02 12.59 11.71
N GLY A 70 -7.43 13.38 12.71
CA GLY A 70 -6.74 14.63 13.05
C GLY A 70 -6.84 15.72 12.00
N GLN A 71 -7.90 15.71 11.19
CA GLN A 71 -8.11 16.73 10.16
C GLN A 71 -8.65 18.02 10.79
N THR A 72 -7.83 19.06 10.77
CA THR A 72 -8.17 20.40 11.29
C THR A 72 -8.31 21.39 10.14
N ALA A 73 -8.70 22.63 10.43
CA ALA A 73 -8.67 23.71 9.44
C ALA A 73 -7.23 24.06 9.01
N ALA A 74 -6.26 23.96 9.92
CA ALA A 74 -4.85 24.24 9.65
C ALA A 74 -4.16 23.11 8.87
N ASP A 75 -4.55 21.86 9.11
CA ASP A 75 -4.06 20.70 8.38
C ASP A 75 -5.24 19.80 7.97
N PRO A 76 -5.79 20.00 6.75
CA PRO A 76 -6.95 19.26 6.29
C PRO A 76 -6.61 17.85 5.77
N ARG A 77 -5.32 17.53 5.58
CA ARG A 77 -4.87 16.29 4.94
C ARG A 77 -5.38 15.07 5.70
N PRO A 78 -5.94 14.04 5.04
CA PRO A 78 -6.34 12.83 5.73
C PRO A 78 -5.12 12.12 6.32
N ASN A 79 -4.04 11.90 5.55
CA ASN A 79 -2.86 11.21 6.07
C ASN A 79 -1.75 12.20 6.46
N LYS A 80 -1.42 12.29 7.75
CA LYS A 80 -0.41 13.22 8.27
C LYS A 80 1.03 12.86 7.92
N ASP A 81 1.27 11.61 7.53
CA ASP A 81 2.59 11.16 7.09
C ASP A 81 2.88 11.50 5.62
N MET A 82 1.85 11.90 4.85
CA MET A 82 1.95 12.17 3.42
C MET A 82 1.97 13.67 3.13
N TYR A 83 2.90 14.11 2.29
CA TYR A 83 3.09 15.52 1.92
C TYR A 83 3.05 15.67 0.40
N GLU A 84 2.65 16.85 -0.05
CA GLU A 84 2.66 17.17 -1.46
C GLU A 84 4.09 17.13 -2.00
N LEU A 85 4.22 16.58 -3.18
CA LEU A 85 5.48 16.52 -3.89
C LEU A 85 5.66 17.80 -4.70
N PRO A 86 6.90 18.32 -4.82
CA PRO A 86 7.20 19.34 -5.80
C PRO A 86 7.01 18.78 -7.22
N ARG A 87 6.66 19.66 -8.17
CA ARG A 87 6.45 19.24 -9.57
C ARG A 87 7.71 18.56 -10.13
N PRO A 88 7.61 17.32 -10.63
CA PRO A 88 8.75 16.61 -11.19
C PRO A 88 9.20 17.25 -12.50
N LYS A 89 10.51 17.14 -12.79
CA LYS A 89 11.09 17.66 -14.04
C LYS A 89 10.61 16.89 -15.26
N ASP A 90 10.43 15.58 -15.11
CA ASP A 90 9.96 14.69 -16.16
C ASP A 90 8.47 14.91 -16.44
N PRO A 91 8.09 15.37 -17.66
CA PRO A 91 6.69 15.54 -18.05
C PRO A 91 5.86 14.26 -17.96
N ALA A 92 6.47 13.08 -18.14
CA ALA A 92 5.77 11.80 -18.07
C ALA A 92 5.17 11.52 -16.68
N LEU A 93 5.68 12.20 -15.63
CA LEU A 93 5.19 12.07 -14.26
C LEU A 93 4.14 13.11 -13.89
N HIS A 94 3.84 14.10 -14.74
CA HIS A 94 2.99 15.25 -14.36
C HIS A 94 1.55 14.83 -14.03
N GLU A 95 0.98 13.88 -14.78
CA GLU A 95 -0.36 13.37 -14.47
C GLU A 95 -0.36 12.66 -13.12
N ALA A 96 0.50 11.64 -12.95
CA ALA A 96 0.58 10.88 -11.70
C ALA A 96 0.87 11.78 -10.49
N TRP A 97 1.74 12.78 -10.66
CA TRP A 97 2.06 13.78 -9.65
C TRP A 97 0.84 14.63 -9.26
N GLY A 98 0.10 15.15 -10.23
CA GLY A 98 -1.09 15.95 -9.97
C GLY A 98 -2.16 15.16 -9.22
N ARG A 99 -2.43 13.93 -9.68
CA ARG A 99 -3.39 13.03 -9.01
C ARG A 99 -2.94 12.63 -7.62
N TRP A 100 -1.64 12.39 -7.41
CA TRP A 100 -1.12 12.05 -6.09
C TRP A 100 -1.21 13.21 -5.10
N ASN A 101 -0.89 14.45 -5.51
CA ASN A 101 -1.04 15.60 -4.63
C ASN A 101 -2.51 15.86 -4.25
N ASP A 102 -3.45 15.64 -5.16
CA ASP A 102 -4.89 15.65 -4.84
C ASP A 102 -5.23 14.59 -3.78
N VAL A 103 -4.70 13.36 -3.93
CA VAL A 103 -4.82 12.30 -2.93
C VAL A 103 -4.21 12.67 -1.58
N VAL A 104 -3.08 13.38 -1.55
CA VAL A 104 -2.47 13.87 -0.31
C VAL A 104 -3.39 14.86 0.41
N GLN A 105 -4.02 15.76 -0.33
CA GLN A 105 -4.89 16.80 0.23
C GLN A 105 -6.25 16.27 0.65
N ASN A 106 -6.87 15.48 -0.21
CA ASN A 106 -8.29 15.12 -0.12
C ASN A 106 -8.51 13.65 0.23
N GLY A 107 -7.49 12.80 0.06
CA GLY A 107 -7.62 11.36 0.06
C GLY A 107 -8.04 10.85 -1.33
N ALA A 108 -7.99 9.53 -1.55
CA ALA A 108 -8.53 9.00 -2.80
C ALA A 108 -10.06 9.15 -2.77
N SER A 109 -10.60 9.82 -3.79
CA SER A 109 -12.02 10.03 -3.96
C SER A 109 -12.54 9.10 -5.05
N PRO A 110 -13.15 7.95 -4.70
CA PRO A 110 -13.82 7.12 -5.69
C PRO A 110 -15.02 7.86 -6.28
N GLU A 111 -15.21 7.68 -7.59
CA GLU A 111 -16.41 8.13 -8.27
C GLU A 111 -17.38 6.97 -8.44
N TRP A 112 -18.66 7.31 -8.47
CA TRP A 112 -19.75 6.35 -8.48
C TRP A 112 -20.70 6.68 -9.63
N LEU A 113 -21.25 5.62 -10.24
CA LEU A 113 -22.31 5.76 -11.23
C LEU A 113 -23.54 6.46 -10.61
N PRO A 114 -24.44 7.07 -11.41
CA PRO A 114 -25.57 7.82 -10.84
C PRO A 114 -26.65 6.95 -10.19
N ASN A 115 -26.79 5.68 -10.61
CA ASN A 115 -27.90 4.81 -10.19
C ASN A 115 -27.46 3.81 -9.13
N ARG A 116 -27.89 4.02 -7.88
CA ARG A 116 -27.60 3.10 -6.79
C ARG A 116 -28.23 1.73 -7.06
N PRO A 117 -27.49 0.62 -6.94
CA PRO A 117 -28.05 -0.70 -7.18
C PRO A 117 -29.08 -1.16 -6.13
N PRO A 118 -30.00 -2.07 -6.49
CA PRO A 118 -30.96 -2.67 -5.56
C PRO A 118 -30.29 -3.49 -4.45
N ARG A 119 -30.93 -3.62 -3.28
CA ARG A 119 -30.43 -4.44 -2.16
C ARG A 119 -30.51 -5.93 -2.50
N GLN A 120 -29.38 -6.64 -2.45
CA GLN A 120 -29.35 -8.10 -2.58
C GLN A 120 -29.51 -8.84 -1.23
N THR A 121 -30.04 -10.06 -1.31
CA THR A 121 -30.37 -10.95 -0.18
C THR A 121 -29.46 -12.19 -0.03
N SER A 122 -28.62 -12.56 -1.02
CA SER A 122 -27.84 -13.84 -1.02
C SER A 122 -26.39 -13.71 -1.53
N ARG A 123 -25.38 -14.39 -0.93
CA ARG A 123 -23.89 -14.22 -1.11
C ARG A 123 -23.23 -15.05 -2.25
N PRO A 124 -22.01 -14.71 -2.76
CA PRO A 124 -21.28 -15.48 -3.79
C PRO A 124 -20.65 -16.77 -3.27
N ARG A 125 -20.34 -17.72 -4.16
CA ARG A 125 -19.82 -19.06 -3.80
C ARG A 125 -18.42 -19.09 -3.20
N ASN A 126 -17.54 -18.15 -3.58
CA ASN A 126 -16.15 -18.04 -3.11
C ASN A 126 -16.00 -17.30 -1.78
N HIS A 127 -17.09 -16.72 -1.26
CA HIS A 127 -17.14 -16.12 0.07
C HIS A 127 -17.82 -17.09 1.03
N GLY A 128 -17.01 -17.84 1.77
CA GLY A 128 -17.47 -18.82 2.74
C GLY A 128 -18.42 -18.19 3.77
N PRO A 129 -19.43 -18.93 4.25
CA PRO A 129 -20.31 -18.42 5.28
C PRO A 129 -19.54 -18.16 6.58
N ILE A 130 -19.98 -17.13 7.31
CA ILE A 130 -19.33 -16.59 8.52
C ILE A 130 -19.15 -17.62 9.66
N TYR A 131 -19.76 -18.80 9.54
CA TYR A 131 -19.79 -19.84 10.55
C TYR A 131 -18.66 -20.87 10.47
N LYS A 132 -17.83 -20.89 9.43
CA LYS A 132 -16.64 -21.77 9.42
C LYS A 132 -15.55 -21.36 10.44
N PRO A 133 -15.26 -20.06 10.66
CA PRO A 133 -14.38 -19.57 11.72
C PRO A 133 -15.17 -18.82 12.83
N LEU A 134 -16.35 -19.33 13.17
CA LEU A 134 -17.35 -18.71 14.06
C LEU A 134 -16.78 -18.10 15.36
N PRO A 135 -15.89 -18.79 16.11
CA PRO A 135 -15.32 -18.25 17.35
C PRO A 135 -14.39 -17.05 17.12
N GLN A 136 -13.67 -17.00 15.99
CA GLN A 136 -12.76 -15.88 15.67
C GLN A 136 -13.51 -14.67 15.06
N VAL A 137 -14.63 -14.93 14.37
CA VAL A 137 -15.39 -13.90 13.64
C VAL A 137 -16.46 -13.21 14.50
N TRP A 138 -17.01 -13.88 15.52
CA TRP A 138 -18.00 -13.29 16.44
C TRP A 138 -17.54 -12.03 17.17
N ARG A 139 -16.23 -11.82 17.19
CA ARG A 139 -15.58 -10.64 17.78
C ARG A 139 -15.62 -9.40 16.85
N HIS A 140 -16.11 -9.48 15.59
CA HIS A 140 -15.86 -8.44 14.56
C HIS A 140 -16.99 -7.98 13.60
N ILE A 141 -18.20 -8.55 13.61
CA ILE A 141 -19.47 -8.03 13.02
C ILE A 141 -19.55 -7.68 11.49
N ARG A 142 -20.65 -8.20 10.89
CA ARG A 142 -21.43 -7.89 9.64
C ARG A 142 -20.75 -7.42 8.34
N LYS A 143 -20.98 -8.23 7.29
CA LYS A 143 -20.66 -8.07 5.84
C LYS A 143 -19.19 -8.18 5.43
N VAL A 144 -18.41 -8.95 6.16
CA VAL A 144 -17.02 -9.27 5.80
C VAL A 144 -16.94 -10.71 5.28
N GLY A 145 -16.20 -10.92 4.18
CA GLY A 145 -15.75 -12.23 3.74
C GLY A 145 -14.50 -12.67 4.51
N VAL A 146 -14.40 -13.96 4.83
CA VAL A 146 -13.21 -14.53 5.45
C VAL A 146 -12.40 -15.27 4.39
N VAL A 147 -11.12 -14.94 4.30
CA VAL A 147 -10.17 -15.65 3.43
C VAL A 147 -9.08 -16.25 4.30
N ASP A 148 -8.97 -17.57 4.24
CA ASP A 148 -7.87 -18.31 4.86
C ASP A 148 -6.60 -18.00 4.08
N LYS A 149 -5.55 -17.59 4.79
CA LYS A 149 -4.26 -17.29 4.18
C LYS A 149 -3.29 -18.47 4.33
N ASP A 150 -3.28 -19.10 5.51
CA ASP A 150 -2.54 -20.30 5.94
C ASP A 150 -3.33 -20.96 7.13
N ASP A 151 -2.98 -22.17 7.60
CA ASP A 151 -3.70 -22.92 8.68
C ASP A 151 -3.84 -22.16 10.03
N THR A 152 -3.13 -21.05 10.21
CA THR A 152 -3.09 -20.27 11.46
C THR A 152 -3.58 -18.82 11.33
N ASP A 153 -3.82 -18.33 10.10
CA ASP A 153 -3.95 -16.89 9.83
C ASP A 153 -5.23 -16.56 9.03
N ILE A 154 -6.14 -15.83 9.66
CA ILE A 154 -7.44 -15.43 9.08
C ILE A 154 -7.39 -13.97 8.64
N ARG A 155 -7.80 -13.71 7.39
CA ARG A 155 -7.95 -12.33 6.87
C ARG A 155 -9.41 -11.95 6.74
N ILE A 156 -9.73 -10.79 7.31
CA ILE A 156 -11.00 -10.08 7.18
C ILE A 156 -10.91 -9.20 5.92
N ILE A 157 -11.76 -9.46 4.92
CA ILE A 157 -11.80 -8.70 3.66
C ILE A 157 -13.23 -8.27 3.36
N ASP A 158 -13.43 -6.99 3.08
CA ASP A 158 -14.70 -6.48 2.58
C ASP A 158 -14.99 -7.06 1.19
N ASP A 159 -16.19 -7.60 1.01
CA ASP A 159 -16.60 -8.14 -0.29
C ASP A 159 -17.18 -7.01 -1.16
N TYR A 160 -16.30 -6.28 -1.84
CA TYR A 160 -16.67 -5.18 -2.74
C TYR A 160 -17.21 -5.64 -4.10
N SER A 161 -17.09 -6.93 -4.44
CA SER A 161 -17.66 -7.51 -5.67
C SER A 161 -19.05 -8.11 -5.45
N PHE A 162 -19.55 -7.99 -4.23
CA PHE A 162 -20.87 -8.44 -3.86
C PHE A 162 -21.77 -7.27 -3.50
N PRO A 163 -23.06 -7.30 -3.87
CA PRO A 163 -23.72 -8.25 -4.79
C PRO A 163 -23.37 -8.17 -6.27
N ASP A 164 -23.38 -9.29 -7.00
CA ASP A 164 -23.15 -9.26 -8.46
C ASP A 164 -24.21 -8.41 -9.18
N GLY A 165 -23.76 -7.51 -10.07
CA GLY A 165 -24.60 -6.51 -10.74
C GLY A 165 -25.08 -5.37 -9.83
N ALA A 166 -24.69 -5.36 -8.56
CA ALA A 166 -25.12 -4.40 -7.57
C ALA A 166 -24.06 -4.05 -6.51
N SER A 167 -22.81 -4.40 -6.77
CA SER A 167 -21.71 -4.30 -5.82
C SER A 167 -21.10 -2.91 -5.83
N ILE A 168 -20.22 -2.66 -4.86
CA ILE A 168 -19.37 -1.47 -4.87
C ILE A 168 -18.55 -1.42 -6.17
N ASN A 169 -18.05 -2.57 -6.65
CA ASN A 169 -17.27 -2.66 -7.89
C ASN A 169 -18.10 -2.44 -9.17
N ASP A 170 -19.39 -2.79 -9.16
CA ASP A 170 -20.31 -2.51 -10.26
C ASP A 170 -20.72 -1.04 -10.29
N PHE A 171 -20.81 -0.43 -9.11
CA PHE A 171 -21.18 0.97 -8.94
C PHE A 171 -20.01 1.94 -9.09
N THR A 172 -18.77 1.44 -9.06
CA THR A 172 -17.57 2.27 -9.22
C THR A 172 -17.50 2.77 -10.66
N ASP A 173 -17.45 4.09 -10.82
CA ASP A 173 -17.12 4.67 -12.12
C ASP A 173 -15.62 4.46 -12.39
N ARG A 174 -15.35 3.75 -13.48
CA ARG A 174 -13.98 3.39 -13.88
C ARG A 174 -13.36 4.40 -14.83
N SER A 175 -14.14 5.35 -15.35
CA SER A 175 -13.68 6.33 -16.34
C SER A 175 -12.67 7.31 -15.76
N ASN A 176 -12.79 7.64 -14.47
CA ASN A 176 -11.85 8.51 -13.77
C ASN A 176 -10.74 7.74 -13.04
N LEU A 177 -10.57 6.43 -13.21
CA LEU A 177 -9.45 5.75 -12.56
C LEU A 177 -8.10 6.16 -13.19
N PRO A 178 -7.01 6.24 -12.41
CA PRO A 178 -5.67 6.41 -12.96
C PRO A 178 -5.36 5.39 -14.06
N VAL A 179 -4.79 5.87 -15.17
CA VAL A 179 -4.34 4.99 -16.24
C VAL A 179 -3.18 4.15 -15.72
N ILE A 180 -3.26 2.83 -15.93
CA ILE A 180 -2.23 1.89 -15.54
C ILE A 180 -1.72 1.12 -16.76
N SER A 181 -0.43 0.80 -16.78
CA SER A 181 0.18 -0.02 -17.82
C SER A 181 0.84 -1.24 -17.19
N TYR A 182 0.48 -2.44 -17.68
CA TYR A 182 1.04 -3.70 -17.22
C TYR A 182 2.02 -4.26 -18.26
N SER A 183 3.32 -4.12 -18.02
CA SER A 183 4.39 -4.86 -18.70
C SER A 183 5.44 -5.53 -17.77
N PRO A 184 5.22 -5.75 -16.45
CA PRO A 184 6.35 -6.08 -15.58
C PRO A 184 7.16 -7.35 -15.93
N PRO A 185 6.56 -8.50 -16.31
CA PRO A 185 7.34 -9.70 -16.64
C PRO A 185 8.31 -9.47 -17.80
N GLY A 186 7.84 -8.77 -18.85
CA GLY A 186 8.66 -8.44 -20.02
C GLY A 186 9.75 -7.43 -19.68
N ASP A 187 9.45 -6.45 -18.82
CA ASP A 187 10.42 -5.43 -18.41
C ASP A 187 11.52 -6.01 -17.51
N ILE A 188 11.17 -6.94 -16.61
CA ILE A 188 12.12 -7.73 -15.82
C ILE A 188 13.05 -8.54 -16.75
N ALA A 189 12.48 -9.31 -17.68
CA ALA A 189 13.27 -10.12 -18.61
C ALA A 189 14.21 -9.26 -19.46
N ARG A 190 13.71 -8.15 -20.01
CA ARG A 190 14.50 -7.19 -20.80
C ARG A 190 15.63 -6.58 -19.98
N ARG A 191 15.37 -6.20 -18.72
CA ARG A 191 16.39 -5.64 -17.82
C ARG A 191 17.51 -6.64 -17.53
N ILE A 192 17.15 -7.89 -17.24
CA ILE A 192 18.13 -8.96 -17.00
C ILE A 192 18.99 -9.16 -18.26
N PHE A 193 18.36 -9.24 -19.43
CA PHE A 193 19.07 -9.38 -20.71
C PHE A 193 20.01 -8.19 -21.00
N GLU A 194 19.54 -6.95 -20.81
CA GLU A 194 20.34 -5.73 -20.97
C GLU A 194 21.59 -5.75 -20.08
N LEU A 195 21.44 -6.10 -18.79
CA LEU A 195 22.56 -6.14 -17.85
C LEU A 195 23.57 -7.22 -18.22
N ARG A 196 23.12 -8.42 -18.58
CA ARG A 196 24.01 -9.50 -19.02
C ARG A 196 24.82 -9.11 -20.26
N ARG A 197 24.21 -8.40 -21.20
CA ARG A 197 24.90 -7.90 -22.40
C ARG A 197 25.90 -6.79 -22.09
N GLN A 198 25.56 -5.90 -21.15
CA GLN A 198 26.38 -4.73 -20.81
C GLN A 198 27.51 -5.04 -19.82
N TYR A 199 27.33 -6.04 -18.97
CA TYR A 199 28.25 -6.39 -17.88
C TYR A 199 28.65 -7.86 -17.99
N SER A 200 29.32 -8.24 -19.09
CA SER A 200 29.71 -9.64 -19.35
C SER A 200 30.54 -10.29 -18.24
N ASN A 201 31.23 -9.47 -17.44
CA ASN A 201 32.13 -9.92 -16.36
C ASN A 201 31.63 -9.59 -14.95
N ALA A 202 30.44 -9.00 -14.79
CA ALA A 202 29.88 -8.68 -13.47
C ALA A 202 28.58 -9.44 -13.24
N ARG A 203 28.37 -9.87 -11.99
CA ARG A 203 27.10 -10.48 -11.60
C ARG A 203 25.99 -9.44 -11.63
N ALA A 204 24.75 -9.88 -11.80
CA ALA A 204 23.59 -9.00 -11.64
C ALA A 204 22.79 -9.48 -10.44
N TYR A 205 22.50 -8.58 -9.51
CA TYR A 205 21.73 -8.89 -8.33
C TYR A 205 20.31 -8.33 -8.45
N LEU A 206 19.36 -9.16 -8.06
CA LEU A 206 17.96 -8.83 -7.90
C LEU A 206 17.69 -8.57 -6.42
N ARG A 207 16.87 -7.55 -6.15
CA ARG A 207 16.22 -7.36 -4.85
C ARG A 207 14.78 -6.97 -5.04
N ARG A 208 13.91 -7.55 -4.22
CA ARG A 208 12.50 -7.17 -4.10
C ARG A 208 12.26 -6.41 -2.78
N PRO A 209 12.30 -5.08 -2.82
CA PRO A 209 11.77 -4.26 -1.76
C PRO A 209 10.24 -4.16 -1.88
N ARG A 210 9.49 -4.62 -0.87
CA ARG A 210 8.09 -4.16 -0.76
C ARG A 210 8.03 -2.87 0.03
N ALA A 211 7.42 -1.85 -0.55
CA ALA A 211 6.70 -0.89 0.27
C ALA A 211 5.57 -1.67 0.92
N HIS A 212 5.44 -1.58 2.24
CA HIS A 212 4.07 -1.61 2.70
C HIS A 212 3.54 -0.26 2.30
N VAL A 213 2.73 -0.22 1.26
CA VAL A 213 1.68 0.77 1.21
C VAL A 213 0.71 0.37 2.34
N CYS A 214 1.17 0.53 3.59
CA CYS A 214 0.33 0.59 4.77
C CYS A 214 -0.30 1.97 4.69
N ILE A 215 -1.09 2.17 3.64
CA ILE A 215 -2.33 2.90 3.79
C ILE A 215 -3.03 2.08 4.85
N ARG A 216 -2.82 2.40 6.13
CA ARG A 216 -3.69 1.83 7.15
C ARG A 216 -5.08 2.11 6.61
N HIS A 217 -5.88 1.06 6.41
CA HIS A 217 -7.18 1.09 5.70
C HIS A 217 -8.02 2.35 5.97
N ARG A 218 -7.84 2.95 7.14
CA ARG A 218 -8.34 4.25 7.57
C ARG A 218 -8.13 5.44 6.62
N TRP A 219 -7.15 5.50 5.71
CA TRP A 219 -6.71 6.81 5.15
C TRP A 219 -6.97 7.10 3.66
N LEU A 220 -6.97 6.10 2.77
CA LEU A 220 -7.15 6.36 1.31
C LEU A 220 -8.38 5.68 0.69
N ALA A 221 -9.30 5.10 1.46
CA ALA A 221 -10.51 4.44 0.92
C ALA A 221 -10.26 3.31 -0.11
N CYS A 222 -9.01 2.86 -0.30
CA CYS A 222 -8.62 1.81 -1.24
C CYS A 222 -8.57 0.43 -0.55
N GLY A 223 -9.74 -0.10 -0.19
CA GLY A 223 -9.83 -1.40 0.47
C GLY A 223 -9.41 -2.57 -0.42
N PHE A 224 -8.97 -3.68 0.20
CA PHE A 224 -8.76 -4.93 -0.53
C PHE A 224 -10.07 -5.40 -1.17
N GLY A 225 -10.02 -5.79 -2.45
CA GLY A 225 -11.18 -6.26 -3.21
C GLY A 225 -11.91 -5.18 -4.01
N TRP A 226 -11.63 -3.89 -3.79
CA TRP A 226 -12.21 -2.81 -4.60
C TRP A 226 -11.52 -2.71 -5.96
N CYS A 227 -12.30 -2.58 -7.05
CA CYS A 227 -11.78 -2.59 -8.42
C CYS A 227 -10.91 -1.36 -8.75
N GLY A 228 -11.11 -0.23 -8.06
CA GLY A 228 -10.30 0.97 -8.23
C GLY A 228 -8.95 0.92 -7.53
N SER A 229 -8.77 0.02 -6.55
CA SER A 229 -7.58 -0.01 -5.68
C SER A 229 -6.27 -0.08 -6.44
N LEU A 230 -6.17 -0.95 -7.46
CA LEU A 230 -4.94 -1.11 -8.26
C LEU A 230 -4.50 0.21 -8.93
N ALA A 231 -5.45 0.95 -9.50
CA ALA A 231 -5.16 2.21 -10.16
C ALA A 231 -4.63 3.28 -9.19
N TRP A 232 -5.20 3.36 -8.00
CA TRP A 232 -4.73 4.28 -6.96
C TRP A 232 -3.37 3.86 -6.37
N TYR A 233 -3.11 2.55 -6.23
CA TYR A 233 -1.80 2.04 -5.81
C TYR A 233 -0.70 2.25 -6.87
N PHE A 234 -1.08 2.38 -8.15
CA PHE A 234 -0.14 2.63 -9.24
C PHE A 234 0.47 4.04 -9.21
N LEU A 235 -0.28 5.04 -8.73
CA LEU A 235 0.19 6.43 -8.61
C LEU A 235 1.48 6.56 -7.77
N PRO A 236 1.51 6.14 -6.50
CA PRO A 236 2.73 6.23 -5.70
C PRO A 236 3.84 5.35 -6.26
N GLY A 237 3.54 4.18 -6.83
CA GLY A 237 4.54 3.33 -7.49
C GLY A 237 5.27 4.05 -8.63
N THR A 238 4.50 4.73 -9.48
CA THR A 238 5.02 5.53 -10.60
C THR A 238 5.94 6.65 -10.11
N LEU A 239 5.52 7.37 -9.08
CA LEU A 239 6.29 8.48 -8.51
C LEU A 239 7.55 8.01 -7.78
N ILE A 240 7.47 6.91 -7.03
CA ILE A 240 8.63 6.30 -6.37
C ILE A 240 9.64 5.86 -7.44
N ASN A 241 9.18 5.19 -8.50
CA ASN A 241 10.05 4.77 -9.59
C ASN A 241 10.68 5.97 -10.31
N GLY A 242 9.90 7.00 -10.61
CA GLY A 242 10.40 8.23 -11.22
C GLY A 242 11.49 8.91 -10.39
N LEU A 243 11.29 9.07 -9.08
CA LEU A 243 12.30 9.60 -8.17
C LEU A 243 13.53 8.70 -8.06
N TYR A 244 13.33 7.38 -8.11
CA TYR A 244 14.39 6.39 -8.08
C TYR A 244 15.29 6.50 -9.31
N GLU A 245 14.72 6.57 -10.51
CA GLU A 245 15.47 6.63 -11.78
C GLU A 245 16.12 8.00 -12.03
N GLN A 246 15.50 9.08 -11.57
CA GLN A 246 16.06 10.44 -11.66
C GLN A 246 17.29 10.66 -10.77
N THR A 247 17.54 9.78 -9.80
CA THR A 247 18.69 9.93 -8.91
C THR A 247 19.97 9.42 -9.59
N PRO A 248 20.98 10.28 -9.85
CA PRO A 248 22.22 9.83 -10.46
C PRO A 248 22.96 8.84 -9.56
N CYS A 249 23.27 7.66 -10.09
CA CYS A 249 24.16 6.71 -9.42
C CYS A 249 25.56 6.86 -10.01
N TRP A 250 26.39 7.65 -9.35
CA TRP A 250 27.79 7.83 -9.74
C TRP A 250 28.54 6.50 -9.62
N THR A 251 29.21 6.11 -10.70
CA THR A 251 30.26 5.07 -10.66
C THR A 251 31.50 5.65 -11.32
N LEU A 252 32.69 5.18 -10.92
CA LEU A 252 33.97 5.70 -11.41
C LEU A 252 34.11 5.63 -12.95
N ALA A 253 33.34 4.75 -13.60
CA ALA A 253 33.47 4.44 -15.01
C ALA A 253 32.38 5.06 -15.91
N ASN A 254 31.19 5.43 -15.40
CA ASN A 254 30.11 6.04 -16.19
C ASN A 254 29.01 6.65 -15.29
N LEU A 255 28.39 7.75 -15.75
CA LEU A 255 27.13 8.26 -15.20
C LEU A 255 25.98 7.41 -15.76
N ARG A 256 25.50 6.43 -14.98
CA ARG A 256 24.35 5.60 -15.37
C ARG A 256 23.24 5.72 -14.34
N THR A 257 22.07 6.09 -14.81
CA THR A 257 20.85 6.13 -13.99
C THR A 257 20.54 4.75 -13.42
N LEU A 258 19.84 4.74 -12.30
CA LEU A 258 19.20 3.52 -11.81
C LEU A 258 18.01 3.22 -12.72
N LYS A 259 17.65 1.94 -12.86
CA LYS A 259 16.46 1.55 -13.64
C LYS A 259 15.59 0.70 -12.74
N GLY A 260 14.44 1.25 -12.38
CA GLY A 260 13.51 0.61 -11.47
C GLY A 260 12.45 -0.14 -12.25
N LEU A 261 11.91 -1.18 -11.63
CA LEU A 261 10.77 -1.92 -12.13
C LEU A 261 9.73 -1.90 -11.04
N PHE A 262 8.48 -1.63 -11.38
CA PHE A 262 7.42 -1.58 -10.38
C PHE A 262 6.10 -2.09 -10.96
N TRP A 263 5.23 -2.51 -10.05
CA TRP A 263 3.83 -2.77 -10.33
C TRP A 263 3.03 -2.44 -9.07
N CYS A 264 2.20 -1.39 -9.15
CA CYS A 264 1.47 -0.88 -7.99
C CYS A 264 2.42 -0.57 -6.81
N ASP A 265 2.33 -1.30 -5.71
CA ASP A 265 3.17 -1.17 -4.52
C ASP A 265 4.46 -2.01 -4.55
N ASP A 266 4.52 -3.04 -5.39
CA ASP A 266 5.67 -3.91 -5.52
C ASP A 266 6.76 -3.23 -6.38
N HIS A 267 7.96 -3.10 -5.80
CA HIS A 267 9.13 -2.60 -6.50
C HIS A 267 10.17 -3.71 -6.63
N THR A 268 10.86 -3.71 -7.77
CA THR A 268 11.91 -4.67 -8.11
C THR A 268 13.12 -3.91 -8.63
N CYS A 269 14.27 -4.09 -7.98
CA CYS A 269 15.53 -3.51 -8.42
C CYS A 269 16.43 -4.61 -8.97
N ILE A 270 17.01 -4.39 -10.14
CA ILE A 270 18.01 -5.28 -10.74
C ILE A 270 19.20 -4.43 -11.13
N GLU A 271 20.31 -4.62 -10.44
CA GLU A 271 21.52 -3.83 -10.59
C GLU A 271 22.75 -4.75 -10.67
N PRO A 272 23.78 -4.36 -11.44
CA PRO A 272 25.03 -5.11 -11.50
C PRO A 272 25.77 -5.04 -10.14
N GLU A 273 26.57 -6.07 -9.90
CA GLU A 273 27.57 -6.13 -8.84
C GLU A 273 28.61 -5.05 -9.10
N ASP A 274 28.43 -3.95 -8.39
CA ASP A 274 29.34 -2.82 -8.32
C ASP A 274 29.31 -2.37 -6.87
N GLU A 275 30.49 -2.15 -6.28
CA GLU A 275 30.74 -2.09 -4.84
C GLU A 275 29.72 -1.22 -4.08
N LEU A 276 29.26 -0.13 -4.70
CA LEU A 276 28.32 0.81 -4.09
C LEU A 276 26.95 0.85 -4.77
N ARG A 277 26.75 0.27 -5.96
CA ARG A 277 25.51 0.46 -6.73
C ARG A 277 24.31 -0.18 -6.06
N CYS A 278 24.44 -1.41 -5.57
CA CYS A 278 23.39 -2.10 -4.82
C CYS A 278 23.04 -1.38 -3.50
N PHE A 279 24.06 -0.82 -2.83
CA PHE A 279 23.88 -0.01 -1.62
C PHE A 279 23.15 1.31 -1.93
N ARG A 280 23.58 2.03 -2.98
CA ARG A 280 22.97 3.29 -3.41
C ARG A 280 21.54 3.07 -3.88
N ALA A 281 21.26 2.03 -4.66
CA ALA A 281 19.92 1.64 -5.05
C ALA A 281 19.01 1.40 -3.82
N ASN A 282 19.53 0.79 -2.75
CA ASN A 282 18.81 0.68 -1.46
C ASN A 282 18.46 2.04 -0.88
N LEU A 283 19.46 2.92 -0.77
CA LEU A 283 19.29 4.20 -0.13
C LEU A 283 18.32 5.10 -0.91
N VAL A 284 18.49 5.15 -2.23
CA VAL A 284 17.65 5.95 -3.14
C VAL A 284 16.20 5.47 -3.10
N LEU A 285 15.97 4.17 -3.19
CA LEU A 285 14.60 3.66 -3.15
C LEU A 285 13.93 3.95 -1.80
N ARG A 286 14.63 3.72 -0.68
CA ARG A 286 14.10 4.05 0.65
C ARG A 286 13.79 5.54 0.78
N ARG A 287 14.64 6.41 0.21
CA ARG A 287 14.38 7.85 0.16
C ARG A 287 13.12 8.15 -0.64
N ALA A 288 13.00 7.60 -1.86
CA ALA A 288 11.84 7.80 -2.72
C ALA A 288 10.54 7.32 -2.05
N MET A 289 10.53 6.12 -1.47
CA MET A 289 9.38 5.58 -0.73
C MET A 289 8.99 6.47 0.46
N THR A 290 9.96 6.93 1.25
CA THR A 290 9.69 7.84 2.37
C THR A 290 9.21 9.21 1.92
N THR A 291 9.71 9.71 0.79
CA THR A 291 9.27 10.98 0.20
C THR A 291 7.82 10.91 -0.27
N VAL A 292 7.43 9.81 -0.94
CA VAL A 292 6.07 9.67 -1.50
C VAL A 292 5.05 9.24 -0.45
N LEU A 293 5.37 8.23 0.36
CA LEU A 293 4.42 7.56 1.27
C LEU A 293 4.60 7.93 2.75
N GLY A 294 5.63 8.71 3.08
CA GLY A 294 5.97 9.07 4.44
C GLY A 294 6.90 8.08 5.16
N PRO A 295 7.38 8.44 6.37
CA PRO A 295 8.40 7.71 7.10
C PRO A 295 7.93 6.36 7.67
N SER A 296 6.62 6.18 7.84
CA SER A 296 6.01 4.97 8.40
C SER A 296 5.75 3.87 7.36
N ALA A 297 5.85 4.19 6.05
CA ALA A 297 5.49 3.26 4.99
C ALA A 297 6.52 2.14 4.74
N ILE A 298 7.76 2.31 5.20
CA ILE A 298 8.81 1.31 4.95
C ILE A 298 8.70 0.18 5.97
N ASN A 299 8.17 -0.97 5.54
CA ASN A 299 8.34 -2.22 6.29
C ASN A 299 9.74 -2.78 6.00
N LYS A 300 10.62 -2.78 6.99
CA LYS A 300 11.98 -3.32 6.81
C LYS A 300 12.00 -4.84 6.60
N ARG A 301 11.00 -5.58 7.10
CA ARG A 301 10.95 -7.05 7.03
C ARG A 301 10.68 -7.58 5.63
N THR A 302 10.18 -6.74 4.73
CA THR A 302 9.82 -7.13 3.36
C THR A 302 10.91 -6.86 2.33
N PHE A 303 12.05 -6.31 2.73
CA PHE A 303 13.20 -6.14 1.85
C PHE A 303 13.97 -7.45 1.82
N THR A 304 13.99 -8.12 0.67
CA THR A 304 14.88 -9.26 0.48
C THR A 304 16.33 -8.81 0.49
N GLU A 305 17.23 -9.75 0.75
CA GLU A 305 18.64 -9.54 0.41
C GLU A 305 18.82 -9.47 -1.11
N TRP A 306 19.98 -8.96 -1.53
CA TRP A 306 20.40 -9.00 -2.93
C TRP A 306 20.82 -10.43 -3.27
N SER A 307 20.29 -10.97 -4.37
CA SER A 307 20.58 -12.34 -4.82
C SER A 307 20.49 -12.43 -6.33
N GLU A 308 21.22 -13.37 -6.94
CA GLU A 308 21.11 -13.67 -8.38
C GLU A 308 19.83 -14.46 -8.71
N CYS A 309 19.28 -15.16 -7.72
CA CYS A 309 18.01 -15.88 -7.84
C CYS A 309 17.02 -15.32 -6.83
N GLY A 310 15.81 -14.98 -7.27
CA GLY A 310 14.78 -14.48 -6.36
C GLY A 310 13.39 -14.48 -6.97
N LYS A 311 12.40 -14.04 -6.17
CA LYS A 311 11.00 -13.92 -6.60
C LYS A 311 10.62 -12.45 -6.78
N ALA A 312 10.05 -12.11 -7.92
CA ALA A 312 9.46 -10.80 -8.23
C ALA A 312 8.12 -10.98 -8.93
N LEU A 313 7.05 -10.35 -8.42
CA LEU A 313 5.68 -10.50 -8.94
C LEU A 313 5.25 -11.97 -9.07
N ASP A 314 5.66 -12.76 -8.09
CA ASP A 314 5.50 -14.22 -8.03
C ASP A 314 6.13 -15.01 -9.19
N LEU A 315 7.03 -14.40 -9.95
CA LEU A 315 7.88 -15.06 -10.94
C LEU A 315 9.23 -15.39 -10.31
N ILE A 316 9.82 -16.50 -10.72
CA ILE A 316 11.20 -16.86 -10.38
C ILE A 316 12.09 -16.18 -11.41
N CYS A 317 12.96 -15.30 -10.91
CA CYS A 317 13.93 -14.56 -11.71
C CYS A 317 15.33 -15.10 -11.39
N ASP A 318 16.04 -15.52 -12.43
CA ASP A 318 17.42 -16.00 -12.36
C ASP A 318 18.28 -15.12 -13.27
N THR A 319 19.06 -14.24 -12.66
CA THR A 319 19.94 -13.31 -13.38
C THR A 319 21.22 -14.00 -13.90
N ARG A 320 21.63 -15.12 -13.28
CA ARG A 320 22.78 -15.96 -13.68
C ARG A 320 22.51 -16.69 -14.99
N ASN A 321 21.31 -17.22 -15.16
CA ASN A 321 20.88 -17.91 -16.37
C ASN A 321 20.14 -16.98 -17.34
N GLY A 322 19.70 -15.81 -16.88
CA GLY A 322 18.95 -14.86 -17.69
C GLY A 322 17.50 -15.26 -17.93
N THR A 323 16.87 -15.95 -16.96
CA THR A 323 15.53 -16.52 -17.11
C THR A 323 14.51 -15.89 -16.16
N VAL A 324 13.26 -15.86 -16.62
CA VAL A 324 12.08 -15.47 -15.83
C VAL A 324 11.03 -16.55 -16.04
N THR A 325 10.62 -17.23 -14.98
CA THR A 325 9.74 -18.41 -15.07
C THR A 325 8.60 -18.35 -14.06
N ILE A 326 7.49 -19.01 -14.38
CA ILE A 326 6.36 -19.17 -13.46
C ILE A 326 6.67 -20.36 -12.51
N PRO A 327 6.54 -20.21 -11.18
CA PRO A 327 6.70 -21.33 -10.25
C PRO A 327 5.76 -22.49 -10.58
N LYS A 328 6.25 -23.73 -10.50
CA LYS A 328 5.46 -24.94 -10.82
C LYS A 328 4.16 -25.02 -10.01
N GLU A 329 4.20 -24.62 -8.74
CA GLU A 329 3.04 -24.65 -7.85
C GLU A 329 1.92 -23.72 -8.35
N LYS A 330 2.29 -22.61 -9.00
CA LYS A 330 1.31 -21.69 -9.61
C LYS A 330 0.73 -22.22 -10.91
N ILE A 331 1.54 -22.93 -11.72
CA ILE A 331 1.07 -23.57 -12.94
C ILE A 331 0.04 -24.64 -12.58
N MET A 332 0.37 -25.52 -11.64
CA MET A 332 -0.55 -26.57 -11.17
C MET A 332 -1.86 -26.01 -10.61
N LYS A 333 -1.82 -24.86 -9.93
CA LYS A 333 -3.02 -24.19 -9.41
C LYS A 333 -3.89 -23.58 -10.51
N ALA A 334 -3.30 -23.19 -11.65
CA ALA A 334 -4.02 -22.59 -12.77
C ALA A 334 -4.66 -23.65 -13.70
N GLU A 335 -4.18 -24.90 -13.65
CA GLU A 335 -4.70 -26.03 -14.42
C GLU A 335 -5.87 -26.74 -13.72
N LEU A 336 -6.18 -26.37 -12.47
CA LEU A 336 -7.30 -26.86 -11.66
C LEU A 336 -8.51 -25.93 -11.75
#